data_AF-A0A968U5R5-F1
#
_entry.id   AF-A0A968U5R5-F1
#
_cell.length_a   1.000
_cell.length_b   1.000
_cell.length_c   1.000
_cell.angle_alpha   90.00
_cell.angle_beta   90.00
_cell.angle_gamma   90.00
#
_symmetry.space_group_name_H-M   'P 1'
#
loop_
_entity.id
_entity.type
_entity.pdbx_description
1 polymer ?
#
loop_
_entity_poly.entity_id
_entity_poly.type
_entity_poly.pdbx_seq_one_letter_code
_entity_poly.pdbx_strand_id
1 'polypeptide(L)'
;MVLTFVNHAQELTYQRVLDYLKTSMFKDSMHVLEDAPKFNLLYQETTLIEVEVLPWEIHPWEDSELAIVRASSHITVGSTVDIDLIQFLLAENRKMRFGAFQLDEAGQILFVHSILGGENMDVLELESCLLSVAAIATNYDDIITATSTSPYSA
;
A
#
# COMPACT_ATOMS: atom_id res chain seq x y z
N MET A 1 -10.55 -8.67 -18.73
CA MET A 1 -11.41 -7.47 -18.82
C MET A 1 -10.51 -6.34 -19.30
N VAL A 2 -11.02 -5.32 -19.99
CA VAL A 2 -10.17 -4.21 -20.50
C VAL A 2 -10.01 -3.18 -19.38
N LEU A 3 -8.79 -2.72 -19.13
CA LEU A 3 -8.49 -1.64 -18.20
C LEU A 3 -9.32 -0.39 -18.52
N THR A 4 -10.05 0.11 -17.54
CA THR A 4 -10.84 1.35 -17.64
C THR A 4 -10.53 2.28 -16.48
N PHE A 5 -10.54 3.58 -16.74
CA PHE A 5 -10.38 4.62 -15.74
C PHE A 5 -11.70 5.35 -15.51
N VAL A 6 -11.93 5.77 -14.27
CA VAL A 6 -13.14 6.49 -13.84
C VAL A 6 -13.10 7.94 -14.34
N ASN A 7 -11.93 8.58 -14.30
CA ASN A 7 -11.73 9.96 -14.70
C ASN A 7 -10.31 10.19 -15.26
N HIS A 8 -10.04 11.39 -15.79
CA HIS A 8 -8.77 11.69 -16.43
C HIS A 8 -7.61 11.74 -15.41
N ALA A 9 -7.87 12.23 -14.20
CA ALA A 9 -6.87 12.28 -13.14
C ALA A 9 -6.35 10.88 -12.76
N GLN A 10 -7.22 9.87 -12.72
CA GLN A 10 -6.85 8.49 -12.42
C GLN A 10 -5.98 7.91 -13.54
N GLU A 11 -6.35 8.12 -14.81
CA GLU A 11 -5.56 7.69 -15.96
C GLU A 11 -4.17 8.33 -15.97
N LEU A 12 -4.10 9.65 -15.79
CA LEU A 12 -2.84 10.41 -15.73
C LEU A 12 -1.94 9.90 -14.61
N THR A 13 -2.52 9.67 -13.42
CA THR A 13 -1.78 9.15 -12.27
C THR A 13 -1.24 7.75 -12.55
N TYR A 14 -2.06 6.87 -13.14
CA TYR A 14 -1.66 5.53 -13.51
C TYR A 14 -0.46 5.53 -14.48
N GLN A 15 -0.49 6.39 -15.50
CA GLN A 15 0.65 6.51 -16.43
C GLN A 15 1.91 7.00 -15.73
N ARG A 16 1.81 8.01 -14.85
CA ARG A 16 2.97 8.51 -14.10
C ARG A 16 3.57 7.46 -13.18
N VAL A 17 2.73 6.70 -12.47
CA VAL A 17 3.19 5.58 -11.63
C VAL A 17 3.88 4.53 -12.50
N LEU A 18 3.29 4.15 -13.63
CA LEU A 18 3.88 3.19 -14.56
C LEU A 18 5.24 3.66 -15.12
N ASP A 19 5.36 4.93 -15.51
CA ASP A 19 6.61 5.50 -16.03
C ASP A 19 7.72 5.53 -14.99
N TYR A 20 7.39 5.88 -13.74
CA TYR A 20 8.31 5.74 -12.62
C TYR A 20 8.73 4.28 -12.43
N LEU A 21 7.77 3.34 -12.33
CA LEU A 21 8.07 1.94 -12.04
C LEU A 21 8.98 1.32 -13.10
N LYS A 22 8.77 1.62 -14.39
CA LYS A 22 9.62 1.19 -15.51
C LYS A 22 11.09 1.65 -15.43
N THR A 23 11.37 2.69 -14.66
CA THR A 23 12.72 3.27 -14.52
C THR A 23 13.31 3.09 -13.11
N SER A 24 12.50 2.64 -12.16
CA SER A 24 12.88 2.41 -10.77
C SER A 24 13.51 1.03 -10.52
N MET A 25 13.88 0.78 -9.25
CA MET A 25 14.32 -0.53 -8.79
C MET A 25 13.27 -1.64 -8.89
N PHE A 26 11.99 -1.29 -9.07
CA PHE A 26 10.88 -2.24 -9.20
C PHE A 26 10.64 -2.71 -10.63
N LYS A 27 11.40 -2.21 -11.61
CA LYS A 27 11.18 -2.49 -13.04
C LYS A 27 11.04 -3.98 -13.36
N ASP A 28 11.92 -4.80 -12.80
CA ASP A 28 11.99 -6.23 -13.10
C ASP A 28 11.06 -7.06 -12.19
N SER A 29 10.50 -6.47 -11.13
CA SER A 29 9.59 -7.12 -10.19
C SER A 29 8.14 -6.67 -10.30
N MET A 30 7.86 -5.68 -11.15
CA MET A 30 6.52 -5.15 -11.37
C MET A 30 5.68 -6.10 -12.22
N HIS A 31 4.49 -6.41 -11.72
CA HIS A 31 3.42 -7.08 -12.44
C HIS A 31 2.21 -6.14 -12.56
N VAL A 32 1.85 -5.77 -13.78
CA VAL A 32 0.69 -4.92 -14.07
C VAL A 32 -0.57 -5.77 -14.08
N LEU A 33 -1.66 -5.32 -13.45
CA LEU A 33 -2.95 -5.99 -13.54
C LEU A 33 -3.70 -5.48 -14.78
N GLU A 34 -4.15 -6.40 -15.64
CA GLU A 34 -4.73 -6.05 -16.94
C GLU A 34 -6.16 -5.48 -16.86
N ASP A 35 -6.86 -5.74 -15.76
CA ASP A 35 -8.27 -5.43 -15.56
C ASP A 35 -8.54 -4.31 -14.55
N ALA A 36 -7.51 -3.82 -13.87
CA ALA A 36 -7.64 -2.77 -12.86
C ALA A 36 -6.40 -1.86 -12.86
N PRO A 37 -6.54 -0.58 -12.45
CA PRO A 37 -5.42 0.36 -12.37
C PRO A 37 -4.54 0.05 -11.15
N LYS A 38 -3.89 -1.12 -11.19
CA LYS A 38 -3.14 -1.71 -10.09
C LYS A 38 -1.83 -2.34 -10.57
N PHE A 39 -0.86 -2.37 -9.66
CA PHE A 39 0.44 -2.99 -9.85
C PHE A 39 0.77 -3.83 -8.63
N ASN A 40 1.43 -4.96 -8.85
CA ASN A 40 2.04 -5.76 -7.81
C ASN A 40 3.56 -5.65 -7.95
N LEU A 41 4.25 -5.30 -6.88
CA LEU A 41 5.71 -5.14 -6.85
C LEU A 41 6.28 -6.13 -5.84
N LEU A 42 7.43 -6.73 -6.16
CA LEU A 42 8.18 -7.52 -5.19
C LEU A 42 9.36 -6.70 -4.67
N TYR A 43 9.44 -6.57 -3.35
CA TYR A 43 10.54 -5.96 -2.63
C TYR A 43 11.36 -7.04 -1.90
N GLN A 44 12.68 -7.04 -2.12
CA GLN A 44 13.63 -8.00 -1.55
C GLN A 44 13.20 -9.47 -1.70
N GLU A 45 12.57 -9.81 -2.83
CA GLU A 45 12.11 -11.17 -3.19
C GLU A 45 10.99 -11.79 -2.31
N THR A 46 10.61 -11.16 -1.19
CA THR A 46 9.65 -11.74 -0.23
C THR A 46 8.44 -10.86 0.07
N THR A 47 8.60 -9.54 -0.02
CA THR A 47 7.55 -8.59 0.39
C THR A 47 6.76 -8.11 -0.81
N LEU A 48 5.48 -8.50 -0.89
CA LEU A 48 4.57 -8.05 -1.94
C LEU A 48 4.00 -6.67 -1.58
N ILE A 49 4.17 -5.70 -2.48
CA ILE A 49 3.55 -4.38 -2.40
C ILE A 49 2.48 -4.31 -3.49
N GLU A 50 1.25 -4.04 -3.08
CA GLU A 50 0.16 -3.72 -3.98
C GLU A 50 0.06 -2.21 -4.12
N VAL A 51 0.00 -1.73 -5.36
CA VAL A 51 -0.13 -0.31 -5.68
C VAL A 51 -1.42 -0.13 -6.45
N GLU A 52 -2.31 0.72 -5.97
CA GLU A 52 -3.61 0.98 -6.57
C GLU A 52 -3.75 2.47 -6.87
N VAL A 53 -4.24 2.77 -8.06
CA VAL A 53 -4.57 4.13 -8.45
C VAL A 53 -6.08 4.28 -8.39
N LEU A 54 -6.56 5.06 -7.43
CA LEU A 54 -7.98 5.24 -7.09
C LEU A 54 -8.45 6.64 -7.50
N PRO A 55 -9.71 6.82 -7.94
CA PRO A 55 -10.27 8.15 -8.05
C PRO A 55 -10.49 8.75 -6.65
N TRP A 56 -10.29 10.05 -6.49
CA TRP A 56 -10.72 10.75 -5.28
C TRP A 56 -12.02 11.49 -5.58
N GLU A 57 -13.16 10.86 -5.31
CA GLU A 57 -14.48 11.41 -5.69
C GLU A 57 -14.99 12.49 -4.73
N ILE A 58 -14.64 12.40 -3.44
CA ILE A 58 -15.06 13.34 -2.39
C ILE A 58 -13.84 14.08 -1.86
N HIS A 59 -13.52 15.22 -2.46
CA HIS A 59 -12.37 16.05 -2.13
C HIS A 59 -12.77 17.53 -2.00
N PRO A 60 -12.00 18.35 -1.27
CA PRO A 60 -12.37 19.73 -0.95
C PRO A 60 -12.21 20.75 -2.10
N TRP A 61 -11.81 20.32 -3.30
CA TRP A 61 -11.54 21.22 -4.43
C TRP A 61 -12.67 21.11 -5.46
N GLU A 62 -13.28 22.22 -5.84
CA GLU A 62 -14.53 22.19 -6.62
C GLU A 62 -14.33 21.84 -8.12
N ASP A 63 -13.14 22.05 -8.68
CA ASP A 63 -12.89 21.95 -10.13
C ASP A 63 -11.69 21.08 -10.54
N SER A 64 -11.12 20.30 -9.62
CA SER A 64 -9.96 19.45 -9.92
C SER A 64 -10.31 17.97 -9.81
N GLU A 65 -10.36 17.24 -10.91
CA GLU A 65 -10.31 15.78 -10.81
C GLU A 65 -9.00 15.40 -10.11
N LEU A 66 -9.10 14.61 -9.03
CA LEU A 66 -7.95 14.11 -8.30
C LEU A 66 -7.99 12.59 -8.22
N ALA A 67 -6.82 12.03 -8.00
CA ALA A 67 -6.63 10.62 -7.80
C ALA A 67 -5.75 10.39 -6.58
N ILE A 68 -5.72 9.16 -6.10
CA ILE A 68 -4.90 8.72 -4.98
C ILE A 68 -4.04 7.57 -5.48
N VAL A 69 -2.77 7.57 -5.10
CA VAL A 69 -1.95 6.35 -5.17
C VAL A 69 -1.94 5.74 -3.78
N ARG A 70 -2.42 4.50 -3.67
CA ARG A 70 -2.41 3.71 -2.45
C ARG A 70 -1.39 2.59 -2.60
N ALA A 71 -0.41 2.53 -1.71
CA ALA A 71 0.47 1.40 -1.56
C ALA A 71 0.08 0.61 -0.31
N SER A 72 0.01 -0.71 -0.44
CA SER A 72 -0.30 -1.61 0.67
C SER A 72 0.56 -2.87 0.63
N SER A 73 0.76 -3.48 1.79
CA SER A 73 1.42 -4.78 1.89
C SER A 73 0.84 -5.56 3.05
N HIS A 74 0.64 -6.86 2.83
CA HIS A 74 0.21 -7.79 3.87
C HIS A 74 1.37 -8.04 4.81
N ILE A 75 1.12 -7.90 6.11
CA ILE A 75 2.16 -8.07 7.13
C ILE A 75 2.23 -9.52 7.57
N THR A 76 1.09 -10.16 7.73
CA THR A 76 1.06 -11.55 8.13
C THR A 76 -0.13 -12.25 7.50
N VAL A 77 0.12 -13.44 6.96
CA VAL A 77 -0.90 -14.31 6.40
C VAL A 77 -1.12 -15.44 7.40
N GLY A 78 -2.33 -15.53 7.96
CA GLY A 78 -2.74 -16.65 8.82
C GLY A 78 -2.45 -16.49 10.32
N SER A 79 -1.93 -15.35 10.78
CA SER A 79 -1.92 -15.04 12.21
C SER A 79 -3.34 -14.90 12.76
N THR A 80 -3.58 -15.41 13.97
CA THR A 80 -4.85 -15.16 14.66
C THR A 80 -4.89 -13.70 15.08
N VAL A 81 -5.82 -12.93 14.52
CA VAL A 81 -6.04 -11.55 14.92
C VAL A 81 -6.93 -11.52 16.16
N ASP A 82 -6.33 -11.29 17.32
CA ASP A 82 -7.02 -11.11 18.59
C ASP A 82 -7.09 -9.62 19.01
N ILE A 83 -7.77 -9.36 20.12
CA ILE A 83 -7.98 -8.00 20.62
C ILE A 83 -6.68 -7.34 21.09
N ASP A 84 -5.71 -8.12 21.58
CA ASP A 84 -4.45 -7.59 22.09
C ASP A 84 -3.56 -7.13 20.94
N LEU A 85 -3.50 -7.92 19.86
CA LEU A 85 -2.83 -7.54 18.62
C LEU A 85 -3.48 -6.30 17.99
N ILE A 86 -4.81 -6.22 17.95
CA ILE A 86 -5.51 -5.02 17.44
C ILE A 86 -5.15 -3.79 18.29
N GLN A 87 -5.18 -3.89 19.61
CA GLN A 87 -4.83 -2.78 20.51
C GLN A 87 -3.37 -2.34 20.31
N PHE A 88 -2.45 -3.30 20.17
CA PHE A 88 -1.06 -3.04 19.85
C PHE A 88 -0.92 -2.26 18.53
N LEU A 89 -1.53 -2.74 17.44
CA LEU A 89 -1.43 -2.08 16.13
C LEU A 89 -2.06 -0.69 16.13
N LEU A 90 -3.19 -0.49 16.83
CA LEU A 90 -3.80 0.83 17.00
C LEU A 90 -2.90 1.79 17.80
N ALA A 91 -2.15 1.28 18.79
CA ALA A 91 -1.16 2.07 19.52
C ALA A 91 0.05 2.41 18.64
N GLU A 92 0.52 1.48 17.82
CA GLU A 92 1.61 1.73 16.86
C GLU A 92 1.20 2.73 15.78
N ASN A 93 -0.05 2.74 15.34
CA ASN A 93 -0.58 3.76 14.42
C ASN A 93 -0.39 5.19 14.93
N ARG A 94 -0.35 5.42 16.25
CA ARG A 94 -0.05 6.76 16.81
C ARG A 94 1.41 7.19 16.63
N LYS A 95 2.31 6.24 16.41
CA LYS A 95 3.75 6.47 16.24
C LYS A 95 4.14 6.54 14.77
N MET A 96 3.29 6.02 13.88
CA MET A 96 3.54 6.03 12.44
C MET A 96 3.50 7.45 11.89
N ARG A 97 4.53 7.77 11.10
CA ARG A 97 4.64 9.05 10.37
C ARG A 97 4.01 8.98 8.99
N PHE A 98 3.99 7.77 8.44
CA PHE A 98 3.50 7.45 7.12
C PHE A 98 2.62 6.23 7.26
N GLY A 99 1.47 6.23 6.59
CA GLY A 99 0.55 5.10 6.59
C GLY A 99 -0.02 4.68 7.95
N ALA A 100 -0.74 3.56 7.93
CA ALA A 100 -1.35 2.95 9.10
C ALA A 100 -1.61 1.45 8.86
N PHE A 101 -1.64 0.68 9.94
CA PHE A 101 -2.18 -0.68 9.97
C PHE A 101 -3.70 -0.66 9.78
N GLN A 102 -4.19 -1.57 8.94
CA GLN A 102 -5.60 -1.79 8.64
C GLN A 102 -5.90 -3.30 8.65
N LEU A 103 -7.18 -3.64 8.66
CA LEU A 103 -7.68 -4.99 8.40
C LEU A 103 -8.40 -4.99 7.06
N ASP A 104 -8.18 -6.02 6.25
CA ASP A 104 -8.96 -6.24 5.03
C ASP A 104 -10.28 -6.97 5.36
N GLU A 105 -11.06 -7.25 4.31
CA GLU A 105 -12.33 -7.98 4.42
C GLU A 105 -12.17 -9.43 4.91
N ALA A 106 -10.98 -10.01 4.75
CA ALA A 106 -10.64 -11.35 5.22
C ALA A 106 -10.05 -11.35 6.64
N GLY A 107 -9.91 -10.17 7.28
CA GLY A 107 -9.31 -10.02 8.60
C GLY A 107 -7.78 -10.15 8.59
N GLN A 108 -7.12 -9.99 7.45
CA GLN A 108 -5.67 -9.95 7.34
C GLN A 108 -5.16 -8.56 7.69
N ILE A 109 -4.00 -8.50 8.33
CA ILE A 109 -3.36 -7.24 8.68
C ILE A 109 -2.53 -6.74 7.50
N LEU A 110 -2.81 -5.52 7.08
CA LEU A 110 -2.06 -4.81 6.06
C LEU A 110 -1.53 -3.48 6.61
N PHE A 111 -0.39 -3.05 6.08
CA PHE A 111 0.04 -1.67 6.21
C PHE A 111 -0.29 -0.90 4.94
N VAL A 112 -0.85 0.30 5.09
CA VAL A 112 -1.33 1.08 3.95
C VAL A 112 -0.84 2.51 4.04
N HIS A 113 -0.32 3.04 2.95
CA HIS A 113 -0.01 4.46 2.80
C HIS A 113 -0.58 4.99 1.48
N SER A 114 -1.27 6.13 1.56
CA SER A 114 -1.77 6.85 0.39
C SER A 114 -1.08 8.20 0.22
N ILE A 115 -0.88 8.59 -1.04
CA ILE A 115 -0.42 9.93 -1.45
C ILE A 115 -1.34 10.51 -2.52
N LEU A 116 -1.23 11.82 -2.74
CA LEU A 116 -2.00 12.51 -3.76
C LEU A 116 -1.46 12.16 -5.17
N GLY A 117 -2.34 11.72 -6.05
CA GLY A 117 -2.08 11.56 -7.47
C GLY A 117 -2.41 12.82 -8.28
N GLY A 118 -2.33 12.69 -9.59
CA GLY A 118 -2.68 13.73 -10.57
C GLY A 118 -1.45 14.38 -11.20
N GLU A 119 -1.68 15.54 -11.80
CA GLU A 119 -0.67 16.26 -12.60
C GLU A 119 0.57 16.65 -11.78
N ASN A 120 0.36 17.03 -10.52
CA ASN A 120 1.39 17.52 -9.62
C ASN A 120 1.98 16.42 -8.70
N MET A 121 1.72 15.14 -9.01
CA MET A 121 2.25 14.02 -8.22
C MET A 121 3.78 14.06 -8.19
N ASP A 122 4.34 14.09 -6.99
CA ASP A 122 5.78 14.07 -6.75
C ASP A 122 6.30 12.62 -6.78
N VAL A 123 7.35 12.41 -7.57
CA VAL A 123 8.01 11.10 -7.69
C VAL A 123 8.71 10.72 -6.39
N LEU A 124 9.27 11.69 -5.65
CA LEU A 124 9.92 11.42 -4.38
C LEU A 124 8.91 10.96 -3.31
N GLU A 125 7.70 11.52 -3.33
CA GLU A 125 6.60 11.08 -2.47
C GLU A 125 6.15 9.66 -2.83
N LEU A 126 6.06 9.34 -4.12
CA LEU A 126 5.74 7.98 -4.59
C LEU A 126 6.80 6.98 -4.11
N GLU A 127 8.08 7.26 -4.34
CA GLU A 127 9.18 6.39 -3.90
C GLU A 127 9.17 6.20 -2.38
N SER A 128 9.03 7.30 -1.62
CA SER A 128 8.96 7.25 -0.17
C SER A 128 7.76 6.44 0.32
N CYS A 129 6.61 6.58 -0.34
CA CYS A 129 5.40 5.81 -0.06
C CYS A 129 5.66 4.31 -0.23
N LEU A 130 6.16 3.89 -1.39
CA LEU A 130 6.44 2.47 -1.70
C LEU A 130 7.46 1.87 -0.73
N LEU A 131 8.60 2.54 -0.52
CA LEU A 131 9.67 2.05 0.33
C LEU A 131 9.27 2.01 1.81
N SER A 132 8.45 2.96 2.27
CA SER A 132 7.95 2.95 3.65
C SER A 132 7.03 1.77 3.90
N VAL A 133 6.11 1.46 2.97
CA VAL A 133 5.22 0.30 3.07
C VAL A 133 6.03 -0.99 3.09
N ALA A 134 7.01 -1.11 2.19
CA ALA A 134 7.87 -2.28 2.12
C ALA A 134 8.63 -2.52 3.44
N ALA A 135 9.33 -1.48 3.93
CA ALA A 135 10.16 -1.59 5.12
C ALA A 135 9.34 -1.88 6.39
N ILE A 136 8.14 -1.29 6.51
CA ILE A 136 7.24 -1.56 7.64
C ILE A 136 6.69 -2.98 7.56
N ALA A 137 6.24 -3.44 6.39
CA ALA A 137 5.72 -4.79 6.24
C ALA A 137 6.77 -5.85 6.59
N THR A 138 8.00 -5.73 6.08
CA THR A 138 9.09 -6.65 6.42
C THR A 138 9.40 -6.66 7.92
N ASN A 139 9.49 -5.49 8.57
CA ASN A 139 9.83 -5.41 9.98
C ASN A 139 8.71 -5.94 10.90
N TYR A 140 7.46 -5.61 10.58
CA TYR A 140 6.33 -6.04 11.40
C TYR A 140 5.93 -7.49 11.17
N ASP A 141 6.25 -8.09 10.01
CA ASP A 141 6.12 -9.53 9.81
C ASP A 141 6.97 -10.29 10.84
N ASP A 142 8.24 -9.89 11.02
CA ASP A 142 9.13 -10.46 12.04
C ASP A 142 8.59 -10.27 13.47
N ILE A 143 8.11 -9.06 13.82
CA ILE A 143 7.61 -8.75 15.16
C ILE A 143 6.35 -9.57 15.50
N ILE A 144 5.40 -9.66 14.57
CA ILE A 144 4.12 -10.36 14.78
C ILE A 144 4.37 -11.88 14.81
N THR A 145 5.25 -12.39 13.95
CA THR A 145 5.64 -13.81 13.94
C THR A 145 6.37 -14.20 15.24
N ALA A 146 7.25 -13.35 15.76
CA ALA A 146 7.93 -13.59 17.04
C ALA A 146 6.95 -13.60 18.23
N THR A 147 5.90 -12.78 18.18
CA THR A 147 4.91 -12.67 19.26
C THR A 147 3.93 -13.85 19.24
N SER A 148 3.54 -14.33 18.06
CA SER A 148 2.61 -15.46 17.87
C SER A 148 3.23 -16.83 18.16
N THR A 149 4.57 -16.95 18.11
CA THR A 149 5.30 -18.19 18.42
C THR A 149 5.80 -18.29 19.86
N SER A 150 5.47 -17.32 20.73
CA SER A 150 5.86 -17.37 22.14
C SER A 150 5.16 -18.53 22.86
N PRO A 151 5.89 -19.51 23.44
CA PRO A 151 5.31 -20.65 24.15
C PRO A 151 4.66 -20.29 25.51
N TYR A 152 4.47 -19.01 25.80
CA TYR A 152 3.91 -18.49 27.05
C TYR A 152 2.52 -17.85 26.90
N SER A 153 1.90 -17.87 25.72
CA SER A 153 0.47 -17.60 25.57
C SER A 153 -0.33 -18.87 25.91
N ALA A 154 -0.46 -19.11 27.22
CA ALA A 154 -1.40 -20.06 27.82
C ALA A 154 -2.61 -19.33 28.38
#